data_AF-A0A2B7ZMR0-F1
#
_entry.id   AF-A0A2B7ZMR0-F1
#
_cell.length_a   1.000
_cell.length_b   1.000
_cell.length_c   1.000
_cell.angle_alpha   90.00
_cell.angle_beta   90.00
_cell.angle_gamma   90.00
#
_symmetry.space_group_name_H-M   'P 1'
#
loop_
_entity.id
_entity.type
_entity.pdbx_description
1 polymer ?
#
loop_
_entity_poly.entity_id
_entity_poly.type
_entity_poly.pdbx_seq_one_letter_code
_entity_poly.pdbx_strand_id
1 'polypeptide(L)'
;PAARQAVNADPASDNFRHHLDASYDNVGAKVLQRYKDYNGLENNSPVIAASANFSTQGSTHPDKEDLNEDNTLSELEEYYSYSIDLKPGGLQVGRKYIVDKISPPANAVGDGVTWYLFRIPIRSYDSRVGGITNFNSIKYMRMCLTGFKQPVVLRLASFRAVGNQWRRYLSVLGKDGFSEELEPNTDNFSVSAVGIEENGVGNSVKPPYIEPISRDYDYTSTVRRRLNEQSIQLSVTGLQDGDSRAIFKNTTVDLFNYGRVKMFLSAHSNTEQPIEDKQLTGFLRLGT
;
A
#
# COMPACT_ATOMS: atom_id res chain seq x y z
N PRO A 1 10.62 37.57 -20.17
CA PRO A 1 9.98 37.76 -21.48
C PRO A 1 9.33 36.46 -22.02
N ALA A 2 10.11 35.38 -22.20
CA ALA A 2 9.61 34.10 -22.72
C ALA A 2 8.55 33.43 -21.81
N ALA A 3 8.75 33.43 -20.48
CA ALA A 3 7.78 32.86 -19.54
C ALA A 3 6.40 33.56 -19.59
N ARG A 4 6.39 34.90 -19.73
CA ARG A 4 5.16 35.68 -19.87
C ARG A 4 4.42 35.36 -21.17
N GLN A 5 5.17 35.14 -22.25
CA GLN A 5 4.59 34.76 -23.55
C GLN A 5 3.98 33.36 -23.50
N ALA A 6 4.62 32.41 -22.82
CA ALA A 6 4.09 31.07 -22.60
C ALA A 6 2.76 31.11 -21.81
N VAL A 7 2.72 31.87 -20.70
CA VAL A 7 1.49 32.04 -19.89
C VAL A 7 0.37 32.72 -20.69
N ASN A 8 0.70 33.68 -21.54
CA ASN A 8 -0.31 34.33 -22.38
C ASN A 8 -0.84 33.41 -23.50
N ALA A 9 -0.04 32.45 -23.95
CA ALA A 9 -0.42 31.48 -24.97
C ALA A 9 -1.28 30.35 -24.39
N ASP A 10 -1.06 30.01 -23.12
CA ASP A 10 -1.82 29.00 -22.39
C ASP A 10 -2.04 29.46 -20.93
N PRO A 11 -3.09 30.24 -20.66
CA PRO A 11 -3.38 30.73 -19.31
C PRO A 11 -3.82 29.63 -18.34
N ALA A 12 -4.50 28.60 -18.84
CA ALA A 12 -5.03 27.49 -18.05
C ALA A 12 -3.97 26.40 -17.78
N SER A 13 -2.90 26.37 -18.58
CA SER A 13 -1.83 25.39 -18.54
C SER A 13 -2.33 23.95 -18.70
N ASP A 14 -3.39 23.76 -19.47
CA ASP A 14 -4.10 22.49 -19.66
C ASP A 14 -3.93 21.90 -21.07
N ASN A 15 -3.08 22.49 -21.92
CA ASN A 15 -2.75 21.93 -23.22
C ASN A 15 -2.18 20.51 -23.13
N PHE A 16 -2.81 19.58 -23.84
CA PHE A 16 -2.32 18.22 -24.01
C PHE A 16 -1.23 18.15 -25.09
N ARG A 17 -0.16 17.39 -24.82
CA ARG A 17 0.78 16.94 -25.84
C ARG A 17 1.09 15.46 -25.69
N HIS A 18 0.96 14.73 -26.80
CA HIS A 18 1.31 13.33 -26.84
C HIS A 18 2.82 13.11 -26.64
N HIS A 19 3.21 12.09 -25.88
CA HIS A 19 4.63 11.83 -25.54
C HIS A 19 5.54 11.50 -26.75
N LEU A 20 4.94 11.11 -27.88
CA LEU A 20 5.62 10.86 -29.16
C LEU A 20 5.54 12.04 -30.15
N ASP A 21 5.13 13.23 -29.69
CA ASP A 21 5.12 14.41 -30.56
C ASP A 21 6.53 14.75 -31.08
N ALA A 22 6.65 15.05 -32.37
CA ALA A 22 7.94 15.32 -33.03
C ALA A 22 8.69 16.53 -32.43
N SER A 23 7.98 17.47 -31.79
CA SER A 23 8.60 18.59 -31.08
C SER A 23 9.54 18.12 -29.96
N TYR A 24 9.25 16.97 -29.33
CA TYR A 24 10.11 16.37 -28.32
C TYR A 24 11.38 15.75 -28.91
N ASP A 25 11.33 15.27 -30.15
CA ASP A 25 12.49 14.72 -30.85
C ASP A 25 13.47 15.83 -31.23
N ASN A 26 12.95 16.97 -31.72
CA ASN A 26 13.74 18.13 -32.11
C ASN A 26 14.58 18.72 -30.97
N VAL A 27 14.12 18.59 -29.73
CA VAL A 27 14.82 19.09 -28.53
C VAL A 27 15.55 17.97 -27.77
N GLY A 28 15.56 16.74 -28.28
CA GLY A 28 16.16 15.60 -27.60
C GLY A 28 15.54 15.31 -26.22
N ALA A 29 14.23 15.52 -26.07
CA ALA A 29 13.54 15.40 -24.79
C ALA A 29 13.65 13.98 -24.22
N LYS A 30 14.02 13.90 -22.94
CA LYS A 30 14.04 12.64 -22.18
C LYS A 30 12.62 12.22 -21.77
N VAL A 31 12.47 10.98 -21.32
CA VAL A 31 11.18 10.39 -20.91
C VAL A 31 10.37 11.31 -19.99
N LEU A 32 10.95 11.82 -18.89
CA LEU A 32 10.22 12.68 -17.95
C LEU A 32 9.69 13.97 -18.59
N GLN A 33 10.42 14.54 -19.54
CA GLN A 33 10.01 15.76 -20.21
C GLN A 33 8.85 15.50 -21.18
N ARG A 34 8.82 14.33 -21.82
CA ARG A 34 7.75 13.93 -22.76
C ARG A 34 6.39 13.73 -22.09
N TYR A 35 6.37 13.34 -20.83
CA TYR A 35 5.14 13.11 -20.07
C TYR A 35 4.67 14.34 -19.28
N LYS A 36 5.35 15.49 -19.39
CA LYS A 36 5.03 16.68 -18.59
C LYS A 36 3.64 17.24 -18.91
N ASP A 37 3.29 17.28 -20.19
CA ASP A 37 2.03 17.86 -20.70
C ASP A 37 1.05 16.77 -21.16
N TYR A 38 1.28 15.51 -20.78
CA TYR A 38 0.47 14.37 -21.24
C TYR A 38 -0.89 14.26 -20.52
N ASN A 39 -1.02 14.85 -19.32
CA ASN A 39 -2.27 14.85 -18.55
C ASN A 39 -3.11 16.12 -18.78
N GLY A 40 -2.78 16.93 -19.80
CA GLY A 40 -3.60 18.08 -20.19
C GLY A 40 -4.99 17.65 -20.70
N LEU A 41 -5.96 18.55 -20.59
CA LEU A 41 -7.35 18.34 -20.99
C LEU A 41 -7.61 18.95 -22.37
N GLU A 42 -7.03 20.09 -22.68
CA GLU A 42 -7.25 20.78 -23.95
C GLU A 42 -6.60 19.99 -25.10
N ASN A 43 -7.40 19.62 -26.11
CA ASN A 43 -6.98 18.81 -27.27
C ASN A 43 -6.47 17.40 -26.94
N ASN A 44 -6.91 16.79 -25.84
CA ASN A 44 -6.53 15.41 -25.48
C ASN A 44 -7.32 14.32 -26.24
N SER A 45 -8.41 14.68 -26.94
CA SER A 45 -9.29 13.75 -27.66
C SER A 45 -9.48 14.13 -29.15
N PRO A 46 -8.42 14.38 -29.94
CA PRO A 46 -8.56 14.77 -31.33
C PRO A 46 -9.01 13.60 -32.20
N VAL A 47 -9.70 13.89 -33.29
CA VAL A 47 -10.01 12.89 -34.33
C VAL A 47 -8.70 12.47 -35.02
N ILE A 48 -8.38 11.17 -34.97
CA ILE A 48 -7.19 10.62 -35.61
C ILE A 48 -7.36 10.69 -37.13
N ALA A 49 -6.44 11.37 -37.82
CA ALA A 49 -6.40 11.38 -39.27
C ALA A 49 -6.08 9.97 -39.81
N ALA A 50 -6.75 9.56 -40.90
CA ALA A 50 -6.55 8.23 -41.50
C ALA A 50 -5.10 7.97 -41.98
N SER A 51 -4.29 9.01 -42.15
CA SER A 51 -2.88 8.95 -42.53
C SER A 51 -1.91 8.91 -41.34
N ALA A 52 -2.39 8.97 -40.09
CA ALA A 52 -1.53 8.95 -38.92
C ALA A 52 -0.97 7.54 -38.67
N ASN A 53 0.35 7.43 -38.47
CA ASN A 53 1.03 6.16 -38.23
C ASN A 53 0.77 5.59 -36.82
N PHE A 54 0.27 6.41 -35.91
CA PHE A 54 -0.06 6.03 -34.53
C PHE A 54 -1.13 6.98 -33.98
N SER A 55 -1.83 6.52 -32.94
CA SER A 55 -2.79 7.34 -32.22
C SER A 55 -2.07 8.40 -31.38
N THR A 56 -2.44 9.66 -31.56
CA THR A 56 -1.95 10.78 -30.74
C THR A 56 -2.95 11.24 -29.69
N GLN A 57 -4.14 10.62 -29.61
CA GLN A 57 -5.15 10.97 -28.62
C GLN A 57 -4.76 10.44 -27.22
N GLY A 58 -5.00 11.23 -26.18
CA GLY A 58 -4.91 10.80 -24.79
C GLY A 58 -6.16 10.04 -24.33
N SER A 59 -7.34 10.47 -24.77
CA SER A 59 -8.63 9.83 -24.47
C SER A 59 -9.54 9.80 -25.71
N THR A 60 -10.56 8.94 -25.69
CA THR A 60 -11.68 8.97 -26.65
C THR A 60 -12.95 9.57 -26.05
N HIS A 61 -12.94 9.80 -24.74
CA HIS A 61 -14.07 10.31 -23.98
C HIS A 61 -13.84 11.78 -23.65
N PRO A 62 -14.89 12.62 -23.70
CA PRO A 62 -14.78 13.99 -23.24
C PRO A 62 -14.48 14.01 -21.75
N ASP A 63 -13.64 14.96 -21.33
CA ASP A 63 -13.36 15.19 -19.92
C ASP A 63 -14.63 15.68 -19.21
N LYS A 64 -14.92 15.09 -18.05
CA LYS A 64 -16.06 15.44 -17.19
C LYS A 64 -15.62 15.42 -15.72
N GLU A 65 -16.37 16.11 -14.89
CA GLU A 65 -16.15 16.14 -13.42
C GLU A 65 -16.69 14.88 -12.71
N ASP A 66 -17.44 14.03 -13.42
CA ASP A 66 -17.93 12.74 -12.92
C ASP A 66 -16.86 11.65 -13.08
N LEU A 67 -16.22 11.30 -11.96
CA LEU A 67 -15.14 10.32 -11.88
C LEU A 67 -15.60 8.86 -11.81
N ASN A 68 -16.84 8.59 -11.39
CA ASN A 68 -17.36 7.23 -11.20
C ASN A 68 -18.54 6.88 -12.10
N GLU A 69 -18.85 7.74 -13.06
CA GLU A 69 -19.85 7.55 -14.12
C GLU A 69 -21.28 7.32 -13.58
N ASP A 70 -21.61 7.89 -12.41
CA ASP A 70 -22.95 7.78 -11.84
C ASP A 70 -23.91 8.90 -12.32
N ASN A 71 -23.44 9.75 -13.23
CA ASN A 71 -24.13 10.91 -13.80
C ASN A 71 -24.54 11.96 -12.75
N THR A 72 -23.90 11.96 -11.58
CA THR A 72 -24.09 12.97 -10.54
C THR A 72 -22.76 13.58 -10.13
N LEU A 73 -22.79 14.83 -9.67
CA LEU A 73 -21.60 15.47 -9.11
C LEU A 73 -21.60 15.26 -7.59
N SER A 74 -20.50 14.70 -7.07
CA SER A 74 -20.31 14.54 -5.63
C SER A 74 -19.56 15.76 -5.07
N GLU A 75 -20.29 16.74 -4.53
CA GLU A 75 -19.71 17.95 -3.91
C GLU A 75 -19.32 17.75 -2.44
N LEU A 76 -19.66 16.61 -1.85
CA LEU A 76 -19.41 16.30 -0.44
C LEU A 76 -17.92 16.01 -0.19
N GLU A 77 -17.25 16.91 0.53
CA GLU A 77 -15.85 16.75 0.94
C GLU A 77 -15.75 16.20 2.37
N GLU A 78 -15.86 14.88 2.49
CA GLU A 78 -15.60 14.15 3.75
C GLU A 78 -14.54 13.08 3.51
N TYR A 79 -13.48 13.08 4.32
CA TYR A 79 -12.35 12.17 4.10
C TYR A 79 -11.53 11.88 5.36
N TYR A 80 -10.82 10.76 5.28
CA TYR A 80 -9.73 10.42 6.19
C TYR A 80 -8.40 10.81 5.55
N SER A 81 -7.56 11.53 6.28
CA SER A 81 -6.24 11.95 5.77
C SER A 81 -5.12 11.07 6.30
N TYR A 82 -4.16 10.75 5.43
CA TYR A 82 -2.91 10.06 5.79
C TYR A 82 -1.74 10.86 5.25
N SER A 83 -0.88 11.33 6.13
CA SER A 83 0.26 12.19 5.81
C SER A 83 1.53 11.34 5.77
N ILE A 84 2.32 11.48 4.71
CA ILE A 84 3.58 10.75 4.56
C ILE A 84 4.71 11.76 4.38
N ASP A 85 5.63 11.78 5.35
CA ASP A 85 6.80 12.65 5.30
C ASP A 85 7.92 12.02 4.48
N LEU A 86 8.21 12.59 3.32
CA LEU A 86 9.30 12.15 2.43
C LEU A 86 10.60 12.93 2.65
N LYS A 87 10.95 13.18 3.92
CA LYS A 87 12.17 13.92 4.29
C LYS A 87 13.40 12.99 4.26
N PRO A 88 14.55 13.43 3.73
CA PRO A 88 15.82 12.70 3.87
C PRO A 88 16.11 12.37 5.35
N GLY A 89 16.56 11.15 5.64
CA GLY A 89 16.77 10.66 7.01
C GLY A 89 15.48 10.26 7.77
N GLY A 90 14.31 10.66 7.28
CA GLY A 90 13.00 10.27 7.82
C GLY A 90 12.50 8.91 7.34
N LEU A 91 13.13 8.33 6.33
CA LEU A 91 12.71 7.08 5.68
C LEU A 91 13.43 5.87 6.29
N GLN A 92 13.12 5.57 7.56
CA GLN A 92 13.64 4.39 8.25
C GLN A 92 12.55 3.33 8.43
N VAL A 93 12.94 2.06 8.39
CA VAL A 93 12.02 0.94 8.66
C VAL A 93 11.49 1.05 10.08
N GLY A 94 10.18 0.82 10.24
CA GLY A 94 9.48 0.96 11.52
C GLY A 94 8.97 2.38 11.80
N ARG A 95 9.29 3.36 10.95
CA ARG A 95 8.77 4.72 11.09
C ARG A 95 7.45 4.89 10.32
N LYS A 96 6.38 5.16 11.07
CA LYS A 96 5.02 5.39 10.57
C LYS A 96 4.54 4.22 9.68
N TYR A 97 4.47 4.42 8.37
CA TYR A 97 3.94 3.44 7.42
C TYR A 97 5.02 2.63 6.69
N ILE A 98 6.31 2.80 7.01
CA ILE A 98 7.41 2.09 6.32
C ILE A 98 7.67 0.75 6.99
N VAL A 99 7.35 -0.33 6.28
CA VAL A 99 7.47 -1.70 6.79
C VAL A 99 8.78 -2.35 6.36
N ASP A 100 9.29 -1.98 5.20
CA ASP A 100 10.53 -2.56 4.68
C ASP A 100 11.26 -1.59 3.75
N LYS A 101 12.56 -1.83 3.57
CA LYS A 101 13.37 -1.14 2.56
C LYS A 101 14.38 -2.11 1.96
N ILE A 102 14.51 -2.08 0.64
CA ILE A 102 15.48 -2.89 -0.10
C ILE A 102 16.36 -1.93 -0.89
N SER A 103 17.67 -2.00 -0.66
CA SER A 103 18.66 -1.33 -1.51
C SER A 103 19.44 -2.41 -2.25
N PRO A 104 19.48 -2.39 -3.59
CA PRO A 104 20.25 -3.35 -4.36
C PRO A 104 21.75 -3.21 -4.03
N PRO A 105 22.52 -4.30 -4.11
CA PRO A 105 23.96 -4.26 -3.87
C PRO A 105 24.68 -3.39 -4.91
N ALA A 106 25.84 -2.84 -4.52
CA ALA A 106 26.69 -2.06 -5.41
C ALA A 106 27.01 -2.83 -6.71
N ASN A 107 26.99 -2.13 -7.85
CA ASN A 107 27.15 -2.68 -9.22
C ASN A 107 25.94 -3.43 -9.83
N ALA A 108 24.76 -3.43 -9.20
CA ALA A 108 23.53 -3.90 -9.85
C ALA A 108 22.95 -2.85 -10.83
N VAL A 109 22.14 -3.30 -11.81
CA VAL A 109 21.32 -2.37 -12.62
C VAL A 109 20.37 -1.63 -11.68
N GLY A 110 20.52 -0.31 -11.55
CA GLY A 110 19.81 0.49 -10.54
C GLY A 110 20.59 0.74 -9.26
N ASP A 111 21.92 0.67 -9.31
CA ASP A 111 22.81 1.08 -8.21
C ASP A 111 22.38 2.45 -7.63
N GLY A 112 22.30 2.53 -6.31
CA GLY A 112 21.83 3.71 -5.58
C GLY A 112 20.31 3.90 -5.47
N VAL A 113 19.46 2.99 -5.97
CA VAL A 113 17.99 3.10 -5.84
C VAL A 113 17.47 2.31 -4.65
N THR A 114 16.96 2.98 -3.62
CA THR A 114 16.27 2.31 -2.51
C THR A 114 14.77 2.18 -2.79
N TRP A 115 14.26 0.96 -2.73
CA TRP A 115 12.83 0.66 -2.73
C TRP A 115 12.28 0.65 -1.30
N TYR A 116 11.15 1.32 -1.10
CA TYR A 116 10.47 1.41 0.19
C TYR A 116 9.10 0.74 0.09
N LEU A 117 8.78 -0.11 1.06
CA LEU A 117 7.46 -0.72 1.19
C LEU A 117 6.63 0.06 2.21
N PHE A 118 5.64 0.79 1.73
CA PHE A 118 4.66 1.48 2.56
C PHE A 118 3.44 0.59 2.79
N ARG A 119 3.01 0.44 4.05
CA ARG A 119 1.73 -0.16 4.43
C ARG A 119 0.97 0.80 5.32
N ILE A 120 -0.14 1.31 4.80
CA ILE A 120 -0.98 2.30 5.47
C ILE A 120 -2.23 1.59 6.02
N PRO A 121 -2.35 1.40 7.34
CA PRO A 121 -3.57 0.87 7.93
C PRO A 121 -4.71 1.88 7.83
N ILE A 122 -5.74 1.56 7.05
CA ILE A 122 -6.86 2.48 6.79
C ILE A 122 -7.61 2.91 8.05
N ARG A 123 -7.59 2.14 9.14
CA ARG A 123 -8.31 2.53 10.38
C ARG A 123 -7.50 3.46 11.27
N SER A 124 -6.24 3.71 10.97
CA SER A 124 -5.34 4.58 11.75
C SER A 124 -4.98 5.82 10.94
N TYR A 125 -5.98 6.68 10.76
CA TYR A 125 -5.88 7.94 10.02
C TYR A 125 -5.32 9.07 10.91
N ASP A 126 -4.67 10.05 10.30
CA ASP A 126 -4.11 11.20 11.03
C ASP A 126 -5.19 12.22 11.40
N SER A 127 -6.16 12.42 10.50
CA SER A 127 -7.28 13.34 10.74
C SER A 127 -8.51 12.89 9.96
N ARG A 128 -9.66 13.38 10.43
CA ARG A 128 -10.98 13.12 9.85
C ARG A 128 -11.64 14.47 9.59
N VAL A 129 -12.07 14.68 8.36
CA VAL A 129 -12.73 15.92 7.92
C VAL A 129 -14.18 15.61 7.57
N GLY A 130 -15.10 16.44 8.08
CA GLY A 130 -16.55 16.28 7.88
C GLY A 130 -17.22 15.28 8.82
N GLY A 131 -18.39 14.77 8.41
CA GLY A 131 -19.27 13.90 9.19
C GLY A 131 -19.05 12.40 9.00
N ILE A 132 -18.01 11.97 8.27
CA ILE A 132 -17.74 10.56 7.99
C ILE A 132 -17.55 9.74 9.28
N THR A 133 -18.24 8.61 9.41
CA THR A 133 -18.25 7.82 10.66
C THR A 133 -17.57 6.47 10.53
N ASN A 134 -17.56 5.88 9.34
CA ASN A 134 -17.06 4.53 9.12
C ASN A 134 -16.39 4.40 7.73
N PHE A 135 -15.93 3.19 7.42
CA PHE A 135 -15.27 2.83 6.16
C PHE A 135 -16.17 2.01 5.23
N ASN A 136 -17.48 1.99 5.46
CA ASN A 136 -18.40 1.15 4.70
C ASN A 136 -18.64 1.71 3.28
N SER A 137 -18.51 3.02 3.09
CA SER A 137 -18.68 3.67 1.79
C SER A 137 -17.53 4.65 1.54
N ILE A 138 -16.44 4.13 0.97
CA ILE A 138 -15.31 4.94 0.47
C ILE A 138 -15.31 4.81 -1.04
N LYS A 139 -15.55 5.92 -1.75
CA LYS A 139 -15.65 5.95 -3.21
C LYS A 139 -14.35 6.36 -3.89
N TYR A 140 -13.70 7.40 -3.37
CA TYR A 140 -12.56 8.03 -4.02
C TYR A 140 -11.31 7.98 -3.13
N MET A 141 -10.16 8.05 -3.78
CA MET A 141 -8.87 8.22 -3.14
C MET A 141 -8.12 9.33 -3.88
N ARG A 142 -7.64 10.32 -3.13
CA ARG A 142 -6.88 11.44 -3.67
C ARG A 142 -5.50 11.47 -3.02
N MET A 143 -4.47 11.58 -3.85
CA MET A 143 -3.09 11.76 -3.42
C MET A 143 -2.63 13.16 -3.79
N CYS A 144 -2.07 13.88 -2.83
CA CYS A 144 -1.55 15.23 -3.04
C CYS A 144 -0.09 15.29 -2.59
N LEU A 145 0.77 15.94 -3.37
CA LEU A 145 2.16 16.19 -3.03
C LEU A 145 2.34 17.67 -2.73
N THR A 146 2.86 17.98 -1.53
CA THR A 146 3.05 19.35 -1.06
C THR A 146 4.35 19.47 -0.26
N GLY A 147 4.84 20.69 -0.07
CA GLY A 147 6.03 20.97 0.75
C GLY A 147 7.38 20.74 0.06
N PHE A 148 7.40 20.48 -1.25
CA PHE A 148 8.65 20.33 -2.01
C PHE A 148 9.14 21.68 -2.55
N LYS A 149 10.44 21.96 -2.36
CA LYS A 149 11.10 23.16 -2.93
C LYS A 149 11.52 22.99 -4.38
N GLN A 150 11.70 21.75 -4.82
CA GLN A 150 12.14 21.37 -6.15
C GLN A 150 11.15 20.36 -6.75
N PRO A 151 11.06 20.25 -8.09
CA PRO A 151 10.24 19.23 -8.73
C PRO A 151 10.64 17.83 -8.26
N VAL A 152 9.66 17.02 -7.88
CA VAL A 152 9.86 15.64 -7.44
C VAL A 152 9.11 14.68 -8.35
N VAL A 153 9.69 13.50 -8.51
CA VAL A 153 9.08 12.38 -9.25
C VAL A 153 8.98 11.20 -8.30
N LEU A 154 7.76 10.75 -8.03
CA LEU A 154 7.52 9.53 -7.28
C LEU A 154 7.22 8.39 -8.25
N ARG A 155 7.87 7.26 -8.05
CA ARG A 155 7.63 6.03 -8.82
C ARG A 155 7.05 4.98 -7.89
N LEU A 156 5.82 4.57 -8.17
CA LEU A 156 5.13 3.52 -7.43
C LEU A 156 5.21 2.23 -8.24
N ALA A 157 6.02 1.27 -7.80
CA ALA A 157 6.10 -0.03 -8.50
C ALA A 157 4.82 -0.84 -8.33
N SER A 158 4.20 -0.76 -7.15
CA SER A 158 2.90 -1.37 -6.88
C SER A 158 2.11 -0.45 -5.96
N PHE A 159 0.92 -0.06 -6.41
CA PHE A 159 -0.03 0.70 -5.62
C PHE A 159 -1.34 -0.08 -5.58
N ARG A 160 -1.68 -0.62 -4.41
CA ARG A 160 -2.81 -1.52 -4.24
C ARG A 160 -3.47 -1.35 -2.88
N ALA A 161 -4.80 -1.41 -2.88
CA ALA A 161 -5.56 -1.63 -1.67
C ALA A 161 -5.57 -3.14 -1.37
N VAL A 162 -5.10 -3.54 -0.19
CA VAL A 162 -5.06 -4.94 0.23
C VAL A 162 -6.09 -5.17 1.32
N GLY A 163 -7.07 -6.01 1.04
CA GLY A 163 -8.04 -6.47 2.04
C GLY A 163 -7.46 -7.64 2.84
N ASN A 164 -7.48 -7.54 4.17
CA ASN A 164 -7.18 -8.69 5.03
C ASN A 164 -8.45 -9.51 5.27
N GLN A 165 -8.38 -10.83 5.05
CA GLN A 165 -9.47 -11.74 5.39
C GLN A 165 -9.61 -11.94 6.91
N TRP A 166 -8.52 -11.68 7.65
CA TRP A 166 -8.49 -11.75 9.10
C TRP A 166 -8.95 -10.44 9.72
N ARG A 167 -9.85 -10.56 10.69
CA ARG A 167 -10.39 -9.42 11.43
C ARG A 167 -9.83 -9.44 12.85
N ARG A 168 -9.52 -8.27 13.39
CA ARG A 168 -9.17 -8.13 14.80
C ARG A 168 -10.39 -8.49 15.65
N TYR A 169 -10.16 -9.31 16.65
CA TYR A 169 -11.15 -9.53 17.71
C TYR A 169 -11.01 -8.37 18.70
N LEU A 170 -12.06 -7.56 18.83
CA LEU A 170 -12.03 -6.32 19.62
C LEU A 170 -12.48 -6.52 21.07
N SER A 171 -13.15 -7.64 21.37
CA SER A 171 -13.65 -7.91 22.71
C SER A 171 -12.55 -8.49 23.60
N VAL A 172 -12.70 -8.28 24.91
CA VAL A 172 -11.83 -8.87 25.92
C VAL A 172 -12.00 -10.39 25.91
N LEU A 173 -10.87 -11.11 25.87
CA LEU A 173 -10.80 -12.58 25.82
C LEU A 173 -10.48 -13.22 27.18
N GLY A 174 -10.33 -12.39 28.21
CA GLY A 174 -10.04 -12.77 29.60
C GLY A 174 -11.20 -13.50 30.28
N LYS A 175 -10.89 -14.16 31.39
CA LYS A 175 -11.84 -14.96 32.18
C LYS A 175 -12.88 -14.08 32.88
N ASP A 176 -14.10 -14.58 32.98
CA ASP A 176 -15.12 -14.17 33.96
C ASP A 176 -14.54 -14.28 35.38
N GLY A 177 -14.06 -13.17 35.92
CA GLY A 177 -13.52 -13.05 37.26
C GLY A 177 -13.27 -11.57 37.59
N PHE A 178 -13.20 -11.25 38.88
CA PHE A 178 -13.05 -9.89 39.45
C PHE A 178 -11.71 -9.19 39.12
N SER A 179 -11.13 -9.40 37.94
CA SER A 179 -10.06 -8.55 37.43
C SER A 179 -10.66 -7.27 36.85
N GLU A 180 -9.98 -6.14 37.06
CA GLU A 180 -10.37 -4.86 36.48
C GLU A 180 -10.59 -5.02 34.96
N GLU A 181 -11.71 -4.49 34.48
CA GLU A 181 -12.02 -4.42 33.05
C GLU A 181 -10.94 -3.55 32.40
N LEU A 182 -9.96 -4.20 31.77
CA LEU A 182 -8.96 -3.50 30.99
C LEU A 182 -9.66 -2.89 29.78
N GLU A 183 -9.69 -1.55 29.74
CA GLU A 183 -10.15 -0.81 28.57
C GLU A 183 -9.45 -1.37 27.31
N PRO A 184 -10.21 -1.75 26.25
CA PRO A 184 -9.64 -2.38 25.07
C PRO A 184 -8.82 -1.36 24.27
N ASN A 185 -7.56 -1.15 24.66
CA ASN A 185 -6.60 -0.43 23.84
C ASN A 185 -6.30 -1.28 22.60
N THR A 186 -6.93 -0.90 21.48
CA THR A 186 -6.82 -1.59 20.20
C THR A 186 -5.68 -1.03 19.34
N ASP A 187 -5.06 0.07 19.76
CA ASP A 187 -4.02 0.76 18.99
C ASP A 187 -2.67 0.04 19.11
N ASN A 188 -2.50 -0.78 20.15
CA ASN A 188 -1.29 -1.55 20.38
C ASN A 188 -1.21 -2.86 19.58
N PHE A 189 -2.24 -3.21 18.79
CA PHE A 189 -2.35 -4.47 18.06
C PHE A 189 -2.63 -4.27 16.57
N SER A 190 -1.69 -4.71 15.73
CA SER A 190 -1.78 -4.65 14.27
C SER A 190 -1.69 -6.02 13.62
N VAL A 191 -2.40 -6.16 12.50
CA VAL A 191 -2.47 -7.40 11.72
C VAL A 191 -1.96 -7.11 10.32
N SER A 192 -0.97 -7.87 9.91
CA SER A 192 -0.24 -7.73 8.66
C SER A 192 -0.09 -9.11 8.01
N ALA A 193 0.34 -9.14 6.75
CA ALA A 193 0.81 -10.35 6.09
C ALA A 193 2.29 -10.18 5.75
N VAL A 194 3.07 -11.24 5.91
CA VAL A 194 4.46 -11.30 5.46
C VAL A 194 4.58 -12.37 4.41
N GLY A 195 5.34 -12.10 3.36
CA GLY A 195 5.52 -13.04 2.26
C GLY A 195 6.96 -13.06 1.78
N ILE A 196 7.35 -14.16 1.15
CA ILE A 196 8.74 -14.36 0.71
C ILE A 196 9.16 -13.36 -0.37
N GLU A 197 8.24 -12.95 -1.25
CA GLU A 197 8.56 -12.03 -2.35
C GLU A 197 8.80 -10.59 -1.87
N GLU A 198 8.10 -10.16 -0.81
CA GLU A 198 8.21 -8.80 -0.28
C GLU A 198 9.16 -8.69 0.92
N ASN A 199 9.30 -9.78 1.69
CA ASN A 199 9.96 -9.78 2.99
C ASN A 199 11.00 -10.90 3.15
N GLY A 200 11.47 -11.50 2.04
CA GLY A 200 12.47 -12.56 2.06
C GLY A 200 13.86 -12.08 2.53
N VAL A 201 14.13 -10.78 2.47
CA VAL A 201 15.38 -10.17 2.97
C VAL A 201 15.13 -9.60 4.37
N GLY A 202 15.96 -9.98 5.33
CA GLY A 202 15.90 -9.47 6.69
C GLY A 202 16.52 -8.07 6.80
N ASN A 203 16.16 -7.35 7.85
CA ASN A 203 16.76 -6.07 8.23
C ASN A 203 17.06 -6.06 9.74
N SER A 204 17.61 -4.96 10.26
CA SER A 204 18.00 -4.85 11.67
C SER A 204 16.83 -4.94 12.66
N VAL A 205 15.60 -4.73 12.19
CA VAL A 205 14.37 -4.72 13.01
C VAL A 205 13.58 -6.02 12.85
N LYS A 206 13.69 -6.68 11.70
CA LYS A 206 12.86 -7.83 11.32
C LYS A 206 13.69 -8.93 10.67
N PRO A 207 13.55 -10.20 11.13
CA PRO A 207 14.22 -11.32 10.48
C PRO A 207 13.67 -11.59 9.06
N PRO A 208 14.47 -12.20 8.17
CA PRO A 208 13.99 -12.60 6.85
C PRO A 208 12.83 -13.59 6.96
N TYR A 209 11.83 -13.45 6.09
CA TYR A 209 10.80 -14.48 5.95
C TYR A 209 11.37 -15.66 5.16
N ILE A 210 11.52 -16.79 5.85
CA ILE A 210 11.98 -18.05 5.27
C ILE A 210 10.76 -18.94 5.06
N GLU A 211 10.65 -19.56 3.89
CA GLU A 211 9.55 -20.47 3.57
C GLU A 211 9.58 -21.68 4.54
N PRO A 212 8.51 -21.92 5.31
CA PRO A 212 8.46 -23.07 6.22
C PRO A 212 8.18 -24.38 5.46
N ILE A 213 7.56 -24.27 4.30
CA ILE A 213 7.23 -25.35 3.38
C ILE A 213 7.65 -24.96 1.96
N SER A 214 7.94 -25.95 1.11
CA SER A 214 8.28 -25.71 -0.30
C SER A 214 7.12 -25.02 -1.03
N ARG A 215 7.44 -23.95 -1.75
CA ARG A 215 6.46 -23.20 -2.56
C ARG A 215 5.83 -24.06 -3.65
N ASP A 216 4.53 -23.85 -3.84
CA ASP A 216 3.80 -24.38 -4.98
C ASP A 216 4.22 -23.73 -6.30
N TYR A 217 4.02 -24.47 -7.39
CA TYR A 217 4.27 -24.00 -8.74
C TYR A 217 2.97 -23.84 -9.51
N ASP A 218 2.87 -22.73 -10.24
CA ASP A 218 1.85 -22.52 -11.24
C ASP A 218 2.26 -23.20 -12.55
N TYR A 219 1.55 -24.28 -12.91
CA TYR A 219 1.77 -25.03 -14.15
C TYR A 219 0.88 -24.56 -15.31
N THR A 220 0.05 -23.53 -15.11
CA THR A 220 -0.85 -23.03 -16.16
C THR A 220 -0.13 -22.14 -17.19
N SER A 221 1.08 -21.68 -16.88
CA SER A 221 1.92 -20.86 -17.76
C SER A 221 3.09 -21.65 -18.32
N THR A 222 3.56 -21.26 -19.53
CA THR A 222 4.70 -21.90 -20.22
C THR A 222 6.00 -21.80 -19.42
N VAL A 223 6.13 -20.77 -18.58
CA VAL A 223 7.24 -20.58 -17.65
C VAL A 223 6.76 -20.95 -16.25
N ARG A 224 7.31 -22.01 -15.66
CA ARG A 224 6.97 -22.42 -14.29
C ARG A 224 7.25 -21.27 -13.33
N ARG A 225 6.19 -20.73 -12.73
CA ARG A 225 6.27 -19.64 -11.75
C ARG A 225 5.98 -20.18 -10.36
N ARG A 226 6.81 -19.81 -9.37
CA ARG A 226 6.54 -20.12 -7.97
C ARG A 226 5.41 -19.22 -7.45
N LEU A 227 4.42 -19.78 -6.79
CA LEU A 227 3.35 -19.01 -6.16
C LEU A 227 3.87 -18.35 -4.88
N ASN A 228 3.36 -17.16 -4.56
CA ASN A 228 3.81 -16.43 -3.37
C ASN A 228 3.40 -17.19 -2.09
N GLU A 229 4.35 -17.39 -1.18
CA GLU A 229 4.11 -17.99 0.14
C GLU A 229 3.99 -16.88 1.17
N GLN A 230 2.92 -16.93 1.96
CA GLN A 230 2.59 -15.87 2.93
C GLN A 230 2.20 -16.45 4.29
N SER A 231 2.49 -15.68 5.33
CA SER A 231 2.06 -15.93 6.70
C SER A 231 1.45 -14.67 7.31
N ILE A 232 0.64 -14.88 8.35
CA ILE A 232 0.02 -13.79 9.09
C ILE A 232 1.04 -13.24 10.08
N GLN A 233 1.20 -11.93 10.11
CA GLN A 233 2.01 -11.23 11.09
C GLN A 233 1.10 -10.53 12.09
N LEU A 234 1.21 -10.93 13.34
CA LEU A 234 0.58 -10.27 14.47
C LEU A 234 1.64 -9.47 15.19
N SER A 235 1.44 -8.16 15.31
CA SER A 235 2.35 -7.28 16.04
C SER A 235 1.60 -6.64 17.19
N VAL A 236 2.09 -6.89 18.40
CA VAL A 236 1.55 -6.37 19.65
C VAL A 236 2.63 -5.60 20.39
N THR A 237 2.25 -4.52 21.05
CA THR A 237 3.14 -3.72 21.90
C THR A 237 2.54 -3.58 23.30
N GLY A 238 3.34 -3.80 24.34
CA GLY A 238 2.88 -3.66 25.73
C GLY A 238 1.71 -4.58 26.09
N LEU A 239 1.76 -5.86 25.70
CA LEU A 239 0.77 -6.85 26.13
C LEU A 239 0.91 -7.08 27.63
N GLN A 240 -0.17 -6.88 28.39
CA GLN A 240 -0.18 -7.08 29.83
C GLN A 240 -0.33 -8.56 30.19
N ASP A 241 0.09 -8.93 31.39
CA ASP A 241 -0.11 -10.29 31.88
C ASP A 241 -1.61 -10.62 31.99
N GLY A 242 -2.00 -11.80 31.54
CA GLY A 242 -3.41 -12.21 31.43
C GLY A 242 -4.21 -11.57 30.30
N ASP A 243 -3.69 -10.56 29.60
CA ASP A 243 -4.34 -9.99 28.42
C ASP A 243 -4.05 -10.85 27.18
N SER A 244 -5.04 -10.97 26.29
CA SER A 244 -4.90 -11.70 25.04
C SER A 244 -5.51 -10.95 23.88
N ARG A 245 -4.80 -10.97 22.75
CA ARG A 245 -5.24 -10.39 21.48
C ARG A 245 -5.44 -11.52 20.48
N ALA A 246 -6.55 -11.47 19.74
CA ALA A 246 -6.83 -12.46 18.72
C ALA A 246 -7.24 -11.82 17.40
N ILE A 247 -7.13 -12.64 16.37
CA ILE A 247 -7.75 -12.42 15.08
C ILE A 247 -8.67 -13.59 14.79
N PHE A 248 -9.70 -13.34 13.99
CA PHE A 248 -10.61 -14.38 13.55
C PHE A 248 -10.86 -14.26 12.05
N LYS A 249 -11.19 -15.40 11.46
CA LYS A 249 -11.64 -15.53 10.09
C LYS A 249 -12.81 -16.51 10.09
N ASN A 250 -13.91 -16.09 9.49
CA ASN A 250 -15.03 -17.00 9.28
C ASN A 250 -14.65 -17.93 8.12
N THR A 251 -14.64 -19.23 8.38
CA THR A 251 -14.31 -20.24 7.39
C THR A 251 -15.14 -21.50 7.62
N THR A 252 -15.46 -22.20 6.54
CA THR A 252 -16.13 -23.50 6.59
C THR A 252 -15.08 -24.55 6.29
N VAL A 253 -14.60 -25.25 7.31
CA VAL A 253 -13.61 -26.33 7.15
C VAL A 253 -14.16 -27.56 7.86
N ASP A 254 -14.28 -28.66 7.12
CA ASP A 254 -14.61 -29.97 7.68
C ASP A 254 -13.33 -30.69 8.06
N LEU A 255 -13.14 -30.90 9.37
CA LEU A 255 -11.98 -31.57 9.94
C LEU A 255 -12.28 -33.00 10.40
N PHE A 256 -13.46 -33.55 10.10
CA PHE A 256 -13.91 -34.84 10.66
C PHE A 256 -12.94 -36.00 10.37
N ASN A 257 -12.35 -36.03 9.17
CA ASN A 257 -11.44 -37.10 8.76
C ASN A 257 -9.98 -36.87 9.21
N TYR A 258 -9.67 -35.79 9.92
CA TYR A 258 -8.30 -35.43 10.29
C TYR A 258 -8.06 -35.63 11.79
N GLY A 259 -7.07 -36.44 12.15
CA GLY A 259 -6.75 -36.70 13.56
C GLY A 259 -5.93 -35.61 14.25
N ARG A 260 -5.28 -34.69 13.51
CA ARG A 260 -4.41 -33.64 14.06
C ARG A 260 -4.43 -32.37 13.22
N VAL A 261 -4.45 -31.22 13.89
CA VAL A 261 -4.18 -29.90 13.30
C VAL A 261 -2.77 -29.49 13.68
N LYS A 262 -1.96 -29.08 12.70
CA LYS A 262 -0.58 -28.58 12.91
C LYS A 262 -0.45 -27.22 12.24
N MET A 263 0.21 -26.28 12.91
CA MET A 263 0.49 -24.94 12.39
C MET A 263 1.92 -24.54 12.77
N PHE A 264 2.53 -23.72 11.94
CA PHE A 264 3.82 -23.10 12.22
C PHE A 264 3.60 -21.78 12.93
N LEU A 265 4.42 -21.51 13.96
CA LEU A 265 4.43 -20.25 14.68
C LEU A 265 5.88 -19.77 14.80
N SER A 266 6.09 -18.48 14.61
CA SER A 266 7.37 -17.82 14.82
C SER A 266 7.14 -16.53 15.61
N ALA A 267 7.98 -16.31 16.61
CA ALA A 267 7.95 -15.12 17.46
C ALA A 267 9.29 -14.38 17.33
N HIS A 268 9.21 -13.06 17.22
CA HIS A 268 10.38 -12.19 17.20
C HIS A 268 10.10 -10.97 18.07
N SER A 269 11.13 -10.49 18.77
CA SER A 269 11.06 -9.20 19.44
C SER A 269 11.35 -8.08 18.45
N ASN A 270 10.55 -7.01 18.50
CA ASN A 270 10.82 -5.77 17.79
C ASN A 270 11.72 -4.82 18.60
N THR A 271 12.11 -5.21 19.82
CA THR A 271 12.95 -4.43 20.73
C THR A 271 14.27 -5.15 20.99
N GLU A 272 15.26 -4.43 21.51
CA GLU A 272 16.54 -5.04 21.91
C GLU A 272 16.39 -6.06 23.05
N GLN A 273 15.24 -6.08 23.73
CA GLN A 273 14.94 -7.10 24.72
C GLN A 273 14.39 -8.36 24.03
N PRO A 274 15.08 -9.51 24.14
CA PRO A 274 14.55 -10.75 23.60
C PRO A 274 13.29 -11.17 24.37
N ILE A 275 12.35 -11.80 23.66
CA ILE A 275 11.23 -12.48 24.30
C ILE A 275 11.78 -13.76 24.90
N GLU A 276 11.64 -13.95 26.21
CA GLU A 276 12.09 -15.17 26.87
C GLU A 276 11.09 -16.32 26.65
N ASP A 277 11.59 -17.55 26.79
CA ASP A 277 10.75 -18.73 26.70
C ASP A 277 9.58 -18.65 27.69
N LYS A 278 8.39 -19.04 27.23
CA LYS A 278 7.12 -19.02 27.97
C LYS A 278 6.50 -17.64 28.25
N GLN A 279 7.10 -16.54 27.78
CA GLN A 279 6.48 -15.21 27.89
C GLN A 279 5.36 -14.98 26.88
N LEU A 280 5.38 -15.69 25.74
CA LEU A 280 4.36 -15.61 24.70
C LEU A 280 3.77 -16.99 24.45
N THR A 281 2.44 -17.07 24.43
CA THR A 281 1.71 -18.29 24.08
C THR A 281 0.79 -18.01 22.90
N GLY A 282 0.96 -18.78 21.82
CA GLY A 282 -0.02 -18.83 20.73
C GLY A 282 -1.18 -19.74 21.10
N PHE A 283 -2.40 -19.30 20.84
CA PHE A 283 -3.59 -20.13 21.01
C PHE A 283 -4.43 -20.14 19.73
N LEU A 284 -5.20 -21.20 19.56
CA LEU A 284 -6.17 -21.36 18.47
C LEU A 284 -7.50 -21.77 19.07
N ARG A 285 -8.55 -20.99 18.82
CA ARG A 285 -9.93 -21.35 19.13
C ARG A 285 -10.62 -21.74 17.82
N LEU A 286 -11.14 -22.96 17.75
CA LEU A 286 -11.92 -23.49 16.62
C LEU A 286 -13.29 -23.92 17.13
N GLY A 287 -14.31 -23.73 16.30
CA GLY A 287 -15.69 -24.09 16.62
C GLY A 287 -16.57 -22.87 16.87
N THR A 288 -17.85 -23.16 17.11
CA THR A 288 -18.90 -22.20 17.49
C THR A 288 -19.23 -22.33 18.96
#